data_AF-A0A847Q2R4-F1
#
_entry.id   AF-A0A847Q2R4-F1
#
_cell.length_a   1.000
_cell.length_b   1.000
_cell.length_c   1.000
_cell.angle_alpha   90.00
_cell.angle_beta   90.00
_cell.angle_gamma   90.00
#
_symmetry.space_group_name_H-M   'P 1'
#
loop_
_entity.id
_entity.type
_entity.pdbx_description
1 polymer ?
#
loop_
_entity_poly.entity_id
_entity_poly.type
_entity_poly.pdbx_seq_one_letter_code
_entity_poly.pdbx_strand_id
1 'polypeptide(L)' 'MMRSFFDVEESASSSRNQYLLANAAAKRVKHIKNGAPAVVDSPQADRPIETALEEIARGLIRYRLPEQKDA' A
#
# COMPACT_ATOMS: atom_id res chain seq x y z
N MET A 1 -11.53 2.52 15.93
CA MET A 1 -11.29 1.06 16.01
C MET A 1 -10.17 0.76 15.03
N MET A 2 -8.99 0.36 15.53
CA MET A 2 -7.80 0.14 14.71
C MET A 2 -7.98 -1.18 13.94
N ARG A 3 -8.02 -1.13 12.60
CA ARG A 3 -8.01 -2.35 11.78
C ARG A 3 -6.70 -3.08 12.05
N SER A 4 -6.80 -4.35 12.40
CA SER A 4 -5.61 -5.13 12.74
C SER A 4 -4.81 -5.44 11.47
N PHE A 5 -3.52 -5.75 11.61
CA PHE A 5 -2.67 -6.21 10.50
C PHE A 5 -3.34 -7.34 9.68
N PHE A 6 -4.12 -8.21 10.34
CA PHE A 6 -4.84 -9.30 9.68
C PHE A 6 -5.93 -8.82 8.73
N ASP A 7 -6.62 -7.71 9.02
CA ASP A 7 -7.69 -7.18 8.15
C ASP A 7 -7.10 -6.63 6.83
N VAL A 8 -5.86 -6.13 6.92
CA VAL A 8 -5.06 -5.64 5.79
C VAL A 8 -4.55 -6.81 4.95
N GLU A 9 -4.08 -7.89 5.58
CA GLU A 9 -3.74 -9.13 4.87
C GLU A 9 -4.97 -9.80 4.21
N GLU A 10 -6.12 -9.79 4.87
CA GLU A 10 -7.35 -10.36 4.31
C GLU A 10 -7.81 -9.56 3.08
N SER A 11 -7.80 -8.23 3.18
CA SER A 11 -8.08 -7.35 2.03
C SER A 11 -7.04 -7.51 0.92
N ALA A 12 -5.76 -7.69 1.26
CA ALA A 12 -4.68 -8.00 0.32
C ALA A 12 -4.86 -9.36 -0.37
N SER A 13 -5.35 -10.36 0.36
CA SER A 13 -5.62 -11.71 -0.16
C SER A 13 -6.75 -11.72 -1.18
N SER A 14 -7.68 -10.76 -1.08
CA SER A 14 -8.72 -10.53 -2.09
C SER A 14 -8.19 -9.94 -3.41
N SER A 15 -6.94 -9.43 -3.41
CA SER A 15 -6.32 -8.96 -4.64
C SER A 15 -6.05 -10.13 -5.59
N ARG A 16 -6.52 -10.02 -6.84
CA ARG A 16 -6.28 -11.05 -7.87
C ARG A 16 -4.79 -11.26 -8.18
N ASN A 17 -3.88 -10.43 -7.66
CA ASN A 17 -2.45 -10.49 -7.94
C ASN A 17 -1.60 -9.99 -6.75
N GLN A 18 -1.19 -10.93 -5.90
CA GLN A 18 -0.37 -10.67 -4.71
C GLN A 18 1.03 -10.11 -5.05
N TYR A 19 1.61 -10.46 -6.21
CA TYR A 19 2.90 -9.92 -6.64
C TYR A 19 2.82 -8.42 -6.97
N LEU A 20 1.73 -7.98 -7.59
CA LEU A 20 1.50 -6.55 -7.85
C LEU A 20 1.31 -5.78 -6.56
N LEU A 21 0.60 -6.36 -5.60
CA LEU A 21 0.44 -5.76 -4.28
C LEU A 21 1.80 -5.61 -3.58
N ALA A 22 2.61 -6.67 -3.53
CA ALA A 22 3.93 -6.64 -2.92
C ALA A 22 4.84 -5.59 -3.57
N ASN A 23 4.81 -5.49 -4.91
CA ASN A 23 5.54 -4.46 -5.64
C ASN A 23 5.05 -3.04 -5.34
N ALA A 24 3.73 -2.83 -5.26
CA ALA A 24 3.14 -1.54 -4.91
C ALA A 24 3.55 -1.11 -3.50
N ALA A 25 3.43 -2.02 -2.52
CA ALA A 25 3.84 -1.79 -1.14
C ALA A 25 5.34 -1.47 -1.05
N ALA A 26 6.20 -2.27 -1.69
CA ALA A 26 7.66 -2.05 -1.67
C ALA A 26 8.06 -0.69 -2.29
N LYS A 27 7.41 -0.27 -3.39
CA LYS A 27 7.62 1.06 -3.97
C LYS A 27 7.18 2.15 -3.00
N ARG A 28 6.03 1.99 -2.36
CA ARG A 28 5.52 2.97 -1.41
C ARG A 28 6.41 3.11 -0.16
N VAL A 29 6.89 2.00 0.39
CA VAL A 29 7.86 1.98 1.48
C VAL A 29 9.11 2.81 1.14
N LYS A 30 9.64 2.68 -0.08
CA LYS A 30 10.79 3.49 -0.53
C LYS A 30 10.47 4.98 -0.53
N HIS A 31 9.28 5.38 -0.99
CA HIS A 31 8.86 6.79 -0.96
C HIS A 31 8.77 7.33 0.47
N ILE A 32 8.17 6.57 1.40
CA ILE A 32 8.08 6.96 2.82
C ILE A 32 9.48 7.11 3.42
N LYS A 33 10.38 6.14 3.20
CA LYS A 33 11.77 6.20 3.66
C LYS A 33 12.56 7.37 3.08
N ASN A 34 12.18 7.84 1.89
CA ASN A 34 12.76 9.02 1.25
C ASN A 34 12.09 10.34 1.68
N GLY A 35 11.22 10.32 2.69
CA GLY A 35 10.58 11.51 3.26
C GLY A 35 9.26 11.90 2.62
N ALA A 36 8.68 11.08 1.74
CA ALA A 36 7.32 11.33 1.27
C ALA A 36 6.33 11.22 2.43
N PRO A 37 5.38 12.16 2.57
CA PRO A 37 4.40 12.11 3.65
C PRO A 37 3.49 10.90 3.49
N ALA A 38 3.17 10.27 4.61
CA ALA A 38 2.12 9.26 4.68
C ALA A 38 0.74 9.93 4.61
N VAL A 39 -0.24 9.23 4.06
CA VAL A 39 -1.62 9.74 3.85
C VAL A 39 -2.65 9.10 4.79
N VAL A 40 -2.21 8.30 5.74
CA VAL A 40 -3.04 7.80 6.86
C VAL A 40 -3.07 8.81 8.01
N ASP A 41 -4.11 8.77 8.84
CA ASP A 41 -4.34 9.75 9.92
C ASP A 41 -3.31 9.65 11.07
N SER A 42 -2.63 8.51 11.22
CA SER A 42 -1.66 8.26 12.31
C SER A 42 -0.48 7.42 11.80
N PRO A 43 0.37 8.01 10.95
CA PRO A 43 1.46 7.27 10.35
C PRO A 43 2.53 6.96 11.39
N GLN A 44 2.92 5.69 11.45
CA GLN A 44 3.96 5.22 12.34
C GLN A 44 5.29 5.28 11.58
N ALA A 45 6.12 6.27 11.91
CA ALA A 45 7.38 6.54 11.20
C ALA A 45 8.36 5.35 11.25
N ASP A 46 8.28 4.52 12.29
CA ASP A 46 9.07 3.30 12.49
C ASP A 46 8.52 2.08 11.73
N ARG A 47 7.31 2.19 11.16
CA ARG A 47 6.56 1.09 10.52
C ARG A 47 6.14 1.45 9.09
N PRO A 48 7.11 1.64 8.18
CA PRO A 48 6.81 2.08 6.83
C PRO A 48 6.09 1.01 5.99
N ILE A 49 6.25 -0.27 6.33
CA ILE A 49 5.59 -1.38 5.62
C ILE A 49 4.10 -1.39 5.96
N GLU A 50 3.78 -1.36 7.24
CA GLU A 50 2.43 -1.33 7.78
C GLU A 50 1.69 -0.08 7.30
N THR A 51 2.36 1.08 7.35
CA THR A 51 1.82 2.34 6.82
C THR A 51 1.47 2.22 5.33
N ALA A 52 2.38 1.69 4.51
CA ALA A 52 2.14 1.52 3.06
C ALA A 52 0.99 0.54 2.77
N LEU A 53 0.92 -0.56 3.50
CA LEU A 53 -0.14 -1.56 3.32
C LEU A 53 -1.50 -1.01 3.76
N GLU A 54 -1.55 -0.25 4.85
CA GLU A 54 -2.77 0.43 5.30
C GLU A 54 -3.26 1.47 4.29
N GLU A 55 -2.35 2.28 3.73
CA GLU A 55 -2.67 3.23 2.66
C GLU A 55 -3.31 2.54 1.44
N ILE A 56 -2.79 1.37 1.06
CA ILE A 56 -3.30 0.58 -0.06
C ILE A 56 -4.65 -0.07 0.31
N ALA A 57 -4.78 -0.68 1.49
CA ALA A 57 -6.00 -1.36 1.91
C ALA A 57 -7.18 -0.38 2.12
N ARG A 58 -6.91 0.86 2.52
CA ARG A 58 -7.90 1.94 2.59
C ARG A 58 -8.18 2.60 1.23
N GLY A 59 -7.46 2.21 0.17
CA GLY A 59 -7.62 2.77 -1.17
C GLY A 59 -7.16 4.23 -1.31
N LEU A 60 -6.36 4.72 -0.36
CA LEU A 60 -5.80 6.08 -0.33
C LEU A 60 -4.71 6.27 -1.39
N ILE A 61 -4.01 5.19 -1.72
CA ILE A 61 -3.05 5.13 -2.82
C ILE A 61 -3.50 4.04 -3.79
N ARG A 62 -3.41 4.36 -5.08
CA ARG A 62 -3.77 3.43 -6.16
C ARG A 62 -2.54 3.09 -6.97
N TYR A 63 -2.30 1.79 -7.12
CA TYR A 63 -1.32 1.28 -8.07
C TYR A 63 -2.08 0.64 -9.23
N ARG A 64 -1.82 1.10 -10.45
CA ARG A 64 -2.34 0.47 -11.67
C ARG A 64 -1.18 0.20 -12.61
N LEU A 65 -1.30 -0.88 -13.38
CA LEU A 65 -0.48 -1.03 -14.56
C LEU A 65 -0.83 0.11 -15.53
N PRO A 66 0.15 0.65 -16.27
CA PRO A 66 -0.16 1.57 -17.36
C PRO A 66 -1.17 0.89 -18.27
N GLU A 67 -2.24 1.60 -18.65
CA GLU A 67 -3.11 1.13 -19.72
C GLU A 67 -2.23 0.98 -20.96
N GLN A 68 -2.20 -0.23 -21.51
CA GLN A 68 -1.46 -0.50 -22.73
C GLN A 68 -2.09 0.37 -23.80
N LYS A 69 -1.37 1.42 -24.24
CA LYS A 69 -1.79 2.16 -25.43
C LYS A 69 -1.63 1.18 -26.57
N ASP A 70 -2.74 0.64 -27.06
CA ASP A 70 -2.77 -0.08 -28.33
C ASP A 70 -2.10 0.83 -29.37
N ALA A 71 -1.00 0.32 -29.95
CA ALA A 71 -0.21 0.99 -30.97
C ALA A 71 -0.75 0.67 -32.36
#